data_AF-A0A1C0VQR8-F1
#
_entry.id   AF-A0A1C0VQR8-F1
#
_cell.length_a   1.000
_cell.length_b   1.000
_cell.length_c   1.000
_cell.angle_alpha   90.00
_cell.angle_beta   90.00
_cell.angle_gamma   90.00
#
_symmetry.space_group_name_H-M   'P 1'
#
loop_
_entity.id
_entity.type
_entity.pdbx_description
1 polymer ?
#
loop_
_entity_poly.entity_id
_entity_poly.type
_entity_poly.pdbx_seq_one_letter_code
_entity_poly.pdbx_strand_id
1 'polypeptide(L)'
;MMITETNTEVMTDEEWAIAHAIAHTLTKDQIRIESTSDGILTELKTSTSYLQSIINQDNAGDRFFTYLKTLLTKGEKFIHSEQTPHYRHSIEKACRKYLQEYQVDAQTMLKILGWASRLIRYYKVESVAEVLFTLPKKRHFQIGDILEAEVTKKNNKGSKVTYQVKGESYNEKEPKNFDLIPEQGMVKVQVVSLNPDDGSINHVKFVKQ
;
A
#
# COMPACT_ATOMS: atom_id res chain seq x y z
N MET A 1 19.89 5.16 35.21
CA MET A 1 19.82 5.36 33.75
C MET A 1 18.66 4.54 33.25
N MET A 2 17.48 5.15 33.11
CA MET A 2 16.32 4.46 32.55
C MET A 2 16.56 4.28 31.06
N ILE A 3 16.62 3.02 30.62
CA ILE A 3 16.46 2.67 29.22
C ILE A 3 15.00 2.98 28.91
N THR A 4 14.74 4.13 28.32
CA THR A 4 13.43 4.39 27.71
C THR A 4 13.30 3.42 26.56
N GLU A 5 12.47 2.40 26.75
CA GLU A 5 12.00 1.51 25.68
C GLU A 5 11.56 2.40 24.52
N THR A 6 12.24 2.27 23.38
CA THR A 6 11.81 2.91 22.15
C THR A 6 10.46 2.32 21.82
N ASN A 7 9.41 3.12 21.99
CA ASN A 7 8.06 2.84 21.55
C ASN A 7 8.12 2.66 20.02
N THR A 8 8.38 1.44 19.55
CA THR A 8 8.26 1.08 18.14
C THR A 8 6.80 1.32 17.79
N GLU A 9 6.52 2.46 17.16
CA GLU A 9 5.20 2.77 16.61
C GLU A 9 4.82 1.62 15.69
N VAL A 10 3.93 0.75 16.18
CA VAL A 10 3.53 -0.45 15.47
C VAL A 10 2.82 0.00 14.19
N MET A 11 3.45 -0.31 13.06
CA MET A 11 2.84 -0.13 11.75
C MET A 11 2.12 -1.40 11.35
N THR A 12 0.96 -1.25 10.70
CA THR A 12 0.27 -2.38 10.06
C THR A 12 1.05 -2.84 8.82
N ASP A 13 0.78 -4.05 8.35
CA ASP A 13 1.37 -4.57 7.10
C ASP A 13 1.07 -3.65 5.90
N GLU A 14 -0.12 -3.04 5.89
CA GLU A 14 -0.53 -2.10 4.84
C GLU A 14 0.28 -0.80 4.90
N GLU A 15 0.42 -0.20 6.08
CA GLU A 15 1.21 1.02 6.27
C GLU A 15 2.69 0.77 5.89
N TRP A 16 3.24 -0.39 6.26
CA TRP A 16 4.58 -0.81 5.84
C TRP A 16 4.69 -0.93 4.33
N ALA A 17 3.74 -1.61 3.68
CA ALA A 17 3.72 -1.77 2.23
C ALA A 17 3.68 -0.41 1.52
N ILE A 18 2.95 0.56 2.06
CA ILE A 18 2.88 1.93 1.54
C ILE A 18 4.21 2.66 1.75
N ALA A 19 4.81 2.59 2.94
CA ALA A 19 6.11 3.21 3.20
C ALA A 19 7.19 2.67 2.25
N HIS A 20 7.21 1.36 2.02
CA HIS A 20 8.06 0.71 1.03
C HIS A 20 7.78 1.21 -0.39
N ALA A 21 6.51 1.29 -0.80
CA ALA A 21 6.14 1.74 -2.14
C ALA A 21 6.56 3.19 -2.42
N ILE A 22 6.38 4.09 -1.44
CA ILE A 22 6.86 5.46 -1.51
C ILE A 22 8.39 5.48 -1.61
N ALA A 23 9.08 4.78 -0.71
CA ALA A 23 10.54 4.77 -0.66
C ALA A 23 11.17 4.24 -1.95
N HIS A 24 10.66 3.16 -2.53
CA HIS A 24 11.15 2.64 -3.80
C HIS A 24 10.89 3.58 -4.97
N THR A 25 9.68 4.13 -5.07
CA THR A 25 9.32 5.08 -6.13
C THR A 25 10.28 6.26 -6.10
N LEU A 26 10.47 6.84 -4.92
CA LEU A 26 11.33 8.00 -4.70
C LEU A 26 12.82 7.68 -4.88
N THR A 27 13.29 6.49 -4.50
CA THR A 27 14.68 6.08 -4.74
C THR A 27 14.96 5.92 -6.24
N LYS A 28 14.03 5.33 -7.00
CA LYS A 28 14.15 5.22 -8.47
C LYS A 28 14.14 6.58 -9.15
N ASP A 29 13.26 7.48 -8.71
CA ASP A 29 13.22 8.85 -9.23
C ASP A 29 14.48 9.63 -8.86
N GLN A 30 15.07 9.43 -7.66
CA GLN A 30 16.34 10.03 -7.29
C GLN A 30 17.44 9.60 -8.25
N ILE A 31 17.58 8.30 -8.53
CA ILE A 31 18.58 7.77 -9.46
C ILE A 31 18.40 8.36 -10.86
N ARG A 32 17.15 8.46 -11.33
CA ARG A 32 16.80 9.00 -12.65
C ARG A 32 17.09 10.50 -12.78
N ILE A 33 16.85 11.28 -11.72
CA ILE A 33 17.06 12.74 -11.73
C ILE A 33 18.54 13.06 -11.47
N GLU A 34 19.10 12.53 -10.38
CA GLU A 34 20.50 12.74 -10.00
C GLU A 34 20.96 11.66 -8.99
N SER A 35 21.71 10.66 -9.44
CA SER A 35 22.07 9.51 -8.59
C SER A 35 23.01 9.81 -7.42
N THR A 36 23.78 10.90 -7.49
CA THR A 36 24.80 11.24 -6.48
C THR A 36 24.26 12.04 -5.31
N SER A 37 23.09 12.68 -5.44
CA SER A 37 22.55 13.57 -4.40
C SER A 37 21.52 12.90 -3.50
N ASP A 38 21.15 13.60 -2.41
CA ASP A 38 20.06 13.25 -1.49
C ASP A 38 18.88 14.23 -1.63
N GLY A 39 18.69 14.78 -2.82
CA GLY A 39 17.72 15.85 -3.07
C GLY A 39 16.28 15.47 -2.72
N ILE A 40 15.80 14.32 -3.18
CA ILE A 40 14.47 13.80 -2.85
C ILE A 40 14.34 13.55 -1.35
N LEU A 41 15.34 12.94 -0.73
CA LEU A 41 15.30 12.65 0.71
C LEU A 41 15.25 13.95 1.53
N THR A 42 15.98 14.97 1.12
CA THR A 42 15.99 16.29 1.76
C THR A 42 14.62 16.96 1.66
N GLU A 43 14.05 17.04 0.45
CA GLU A 43 12.74 17.65 0.23
C GLU A 43 11.59 16.85 0.87
N LEU A 44 11.71 15.51 0.94
CA LEU A 44 10.73 14.66 1.61
C LEU A 44 10.74 14.90 3.13
N LYS A 45 11.93 15.04 3.73
CA LYS A 45 12.05 15.40 5.14
C LYS A 45 11.45 16.77 5.44
N THR A 46 11.71 17.77 4.60
CA THR A 46 11.09 19.11 4.72
C THR A 46 9.57 19.01 4.67
N SER A 47 9.03 18.24 3.72
CA SER A 47 7.58 18.01 3.60
C SER A 47 7.02 17.29 4.83
N THR A 48 7.72 16.29 5.36
CA THR A 48 7.34 15.56 6.58
C THR A 48 7.36 16.48 7.80
N SER A 49 8.37 17.35 7.93
CA SER A 49 8.45 18.37 8.99
C SER A 49 7.30 19.38 8.90
N TYR A 50 6.88 19.75 7.68
CA TYR A 50 5.68 20.56 7.52
C TYR A 50 4.44 19.85 8.05
N LEU A 51 4.18 18.60 7.64
CA LEU A 51 3.05 17.81 8.17
C LEU A 51 3.10 17.69 9.70
N GLN A 52 4.27 17.40 10.26
CA GLN A 52 4.48 17.33 11.71
C GLN A 52 4.08 18.63 12.41
N SER A 53 4.42 19.79 11.82
CA SER A 53 4.12 21.10 12.41
C SER A 53 2.62 21.45 12.43
N ILE A 54 1.85 20.84 11.53
CA ILE A 54 0.40 21.07 11.41
C ILE A 54 -0.44 19.88 11.89
N ILE A 55 0.17 18.85 12.47
CA ILE A 55 -0.46 17.55 12.71
C ILE A 55 -1.72 17.61 13.59
N ASN A 56 -1.78 18.58 14.50
CA ASN A 56 -2.90 18.80 15.43
C ASN A 56 -3.93 19.83 14.91
N GLN A 57 -3.78 20.31 13.67
CA GLN A 57 -4.72 21.25 13.05
C GLN A 57 -5.81 20.50 12.30
N ASP A 58 -6.99 21.11 12.20
CA ASP A 58 -8.08 20.58 11.39
C ASP A 58 -7.66 20.44 9.93
N ASN A 59 -8.04 19.31 9.32
CA ASN A 59 -7.74 18.96 7.94
C ASN A 59 -6.24 18.99 7.62
N ALA A 60 -5.39 18.53 8.55
CA ALA A 60 -3.93 18.50 8.39
C ALA A 60 -3.47 17.78 7.10
N GLY A 61 -4.13 16.67 6.71
CA GLY A 61 -3.83 15.98 5.46
C GLY A 61 -4.15 16.82 4.20
N ASP A 62 -5.30 17.49 4.17
CA ASP A 62 -5.67 18.41 3.06
C ASP A 62 -4.66 19.55 2.94
N ARG A 63 -4.29 20.14 4.08
CA ARG A 63 -3.30 21.22 4.16
C ARG A 63 -1.94 20.74 3.68
N PHE A 64 -1.54 19.52 4.02
CA PHE A 64 -0.32 18.89 3.51
C PHE A 64 -0.34 18.72 1.99
N PHE A 65 -1.40 18.15 1.41
CA PHE A 65 -1.50 18.03 -0.05
C PHE A 65 -1.57 19.37 -0.78
N THR A 66 -2.16 20.38 -0.14
CA THR A 66 -2.19 21.77 -0.64
C THR A 66 -0.80 22.39 -0.61
N TYR A 67 -0.05 22.14 0.46
CA TYR A 67 1.34 22.58 0.59
C TYR A 67 2.24 21.95 -0.48
N LEU A 68 2.16 20.64 -0.69
CA LEU A 68 2.93 19.96 -1.75
C LEU A 68 2.64 20.57 -3.13
N LYS A 69 1.37 20.84 -3.45
CA LYS A 69 0.99 21.51 -4.71
C LYS A 69 1.51 22.95 -4.80
N THR A 70 1.53 23.66 -3.68
CA THR A 70 2.05 25.03 -3.60
C THR A 70 3.56 25.06 -3.85
N LEU A 71 4.30 24.06 -3.36
CA LEU A 71 5.74 23.93 -3.62
C LEU A 71 6.06 23.78 -5.11
N LEU A 72 5.18 23.17 -5.91
CA LEU A 72 5.37 23.03 -7.36
C LEU A 72 5.17 24.35 -8.11
N THR A 73 4.29 25.22 -7.61
CA THR A 73 3.85 26.42 -8.34
C THR A 73 4.54 27.71 -7.88
N LYS A 74 4.92 27.78 -6.60
CA LYS A 74 5.52 28.96 -5.97
C LYS A 74 6.93 28.71 -5.43
N GLY A 75 7.45 27.50 -5.61
CA GLY A 75 8.73 27.07 -5.08
C GLY A 75 9.96 27.65 -5.75
N GLU A 76 9.79 28.40 -6.86
CA GLU A 76 10.90 28.99 -7.65
C GLU A 76 11.82 29.90 -6.84
N LYS A 77 11.29 30.58 -5.82
CA LYS A 77 12.08 31.45 -4.92
C LYS A 77 12.92 30.69 -3.88
N PHE A 78 12.69 29.38 -3.72
CA PHE A 78 13.34 28.52 -2.72
C PHE A 78 13.93 27.27 -3.39
N ILE A 79 14.54 27.46 -4.56
CA ILE A 79 15.26 26.42 -5.29
C ILE A 79 16.68 26.38 -4.74
N HIS A 80 17.06 25.23 -4.16
CA HIS A 80 18.43 25.00 -3.68
C HIS A 80 19.33 24.35 -4.75
N SER A 81 18.72 23.75 -5.77
CA SER A 81 19.34 23.13 -6.94
C SER A 81 18.39 23.22 -8.12
N GLU A 82 18.89 23.32 -9.36
CA GLU A 82 18.07 23.25 -10.58
C GLU A 82 17.16 22.00 -10.62
N GLN A 83 17.52 20.94 -9.88
CA GLN A 83 16.76 19.69 -9.79
C GLN A 83 15.65 19.70 -8.73
N THR A 84 15.62 20.68 -7.82
CA THR A 84 14.61 20.80 -6.75
C THR A 84 13.16 20.69 -7.25
N PRO A 85 12.76 21.30 -8.39
CA PRO A 85 11.42 21.13 -8.93
C PRO A 85 11.08 19.67 -9.29
N HIS A 86 12.03 18.91 -9.84
CA HIS A 86 11.84 17.51 -10.19
C HIS A 86 11.67 16.61 -8.96
N TYR A 87 12.43 16.90 -7.88
CA TYR A 87 12.26 16.20 -6.61
C TYR A 87 10.88 16.44 -6.01
N ARG A 88 10.46 17.71 -5.94
CA ARG A 88 9.15 18.11 -5.41
C ARG A 88 8.01 17.49 -6.21
N HIS A 89 8.12 17.44 -7.54
CA HIS A 89 7.13 16.79 -8.40
C HIS A 89 7.02 15.29 -8.11
N SER A 90 8.16 14.60 -7.95
CA SER A 90 8.19 13.17 -7.64
C SER A 90 7.56 12.87 -6.28
N ILE A 91 7.86 13.70 -5.27
CA ILE A 91 7.27 13.61 -3.92
C ILE A 91 5.76 13.85 -3.97
N GLU A 92 5.30 14.91 -4.64
CA GLU A 92 3.88 15.23 -4.73
C GLU A 92 3.09 14.09 -5.37
N LYS A 93 3.60 13.56 -6.49
CA LYS A 93 3.01 12.42 -7.20
C LYS A 93 2.96 11.16 -6.34
N ALA A 94 4.06 10.82 -5.67
CA ALA A 94 4.13 9.64 -4.80
C ALA A 94 3.17 9.76 -3.61
N CYS A 95 3.21 10.90 -2.90
CA CYS A 95 2.32 11.15 -1.76
C CYS A 95 0.84 11.09 -2.18
N ARG A 96 0.45 11.71 -3.30
CA ARG A 96 -0.94 11.61 -3.78
C ARG A 96 -1.33 10.17 -4.09
N LYS A 97 -0.48 9.45 -4.82
CA LYS A 97 -0.79 8.06 -5.22
C LYS A 97 -0.98 7.13 -4.02
N TYR A 98 -0.17 7.32 -2.97
CA TYR A 98 -0.03 6.32 -1.90
C TYR A 98 -0.67 6.75 -0.56
N LEU A 99 -0.93 8.04 -0.34
CA LEU A 99 -1.46 8.56 0.92
C LEU A 99 -2.84 9.20 0.81
N GLN A 100 -3.43 9.28 -0.40
CA GLN A 100 -4.72 9.95 -0.58
C GLN A 100 -5.84 9.31 0.27
N GLU A 101 -5.82 7.98 0.45
CA GLU A 101 -6.79 7.28 1.30
C GLU A 101 -6.63 7.61 2.80
N TYR A 102 -5.45 8.09 3.19
CA TYR A 102 -5.13 8.50 4.57
C TYR A 102 -5.29 10.01 4.79
N GLN A 103 -5.88 10.74 3.84
CA GLN A 103 -6.02 12.20 3.91
C GLN A 103 -6.73 12.69 5.19
N VAL A 104 -7.66 11.91 5.72
CA VAL A 104 -8.37 12.20 6.99
C VAL A 104 -7.60 11.73 8.23
N ASP A 105 -6.54 10.93 8.06
CA ASP A 105 -5.69 10.41 9.13
C ASP A 105 -4.23 10.87 8.94
N ALA A 106 -4.01 12.13 9.30
CA ALA A 106 -2.72 12.78 9.16
C ALA A 106 -1.62 12.13 10.02
N GLN A 107 -1.98 11.50 11.15
CA GLN A 107 -1.03 10.79 12.01
C GLN A 107 -0.46 9.56 11.31
N THR A 108 -1.32 8.79 10.65
CA THR A 108 -0.87 7.65 9.83
C THR A 108 -0.03 8.10 8.65
N MET A 109 -0.40 9.18 7.96
CA MET A 109 0.43 9.78 6.90
C MET A 109 1.83 10.13 7.41
N LEU A 110 1.92 10.78 8.57
CA LEU A 110 3.17 11.20 9.20
C LEU A 110 4.06 10.00 9.55
N LYS A 111 3.48 8.95 10.15
CA LYS A 111 4.16 7.70 10.47
C LYS A 111 4.73 7.04 9.21
N ILE A 112 3.91 6.89 8.17
CA ILE A 112 4.33 6.30 6.89
C ILE A 112 5.48 7.10 6.24
N LEU A 113 5.37 8.44 6.19
CA LEU A 113 6.40 9.30 5.61
C LEU A 113 7.72 9.28 6.40
N GLY A 114 7.62 9.20 7.72
CA GLY A 114 8.77 9.03 8.61
C GLY A 114 9.54 7.74 8.30
N TRP A 115 8.84 6.63 8.09
CA TRP A 115 9.46 5.35 7.74
C TRP A 115 9.95 5.31 6.30
N ALA A 116 9.20 5.86 5.33
CA ALA A 116 9.63 5.98 3.94
C ALA A 116 10.97 6.73 3.83
N SER A 117 11.15 7.82 4.60
CA SER A 117 12.41 8.57 4.65
C SER A 117 13.60 7.75 5.17
N ARG A 118 13.37 6.82 6.10
CA ARG A 118 14.40 5.90 6.62
C ARG A 118 14.73 4.83 5.56
N LEU A 119 13.71 4.27 4.92
CA LEU A 119 13.85 3.25 3.88
C LEU A 119 14.60 3.76 2.63
N ILE A 120 14.37 5.02 2.21
CA ILE A 120 15.13 5.61 1.09
C ILE A 120 16.64 5.59 1.35
N ARG A 121 17.08 5.90 2.58
CA ARG A 121 18.52 5.82 2.93
C ARG A 121 19.05 4.40 2.80
N TYR A 122 18.27 3.43 3.27
CA TYR A 122 18.64 2.03 3.20
C TYR A 122 18.77 1.57 1.74
N TYR A 123 17.82 1.92 0.88
CA TYR A 123 17.83 1.57 -0.55
C TYR A 123 18.87 2.29 -1.40
N LYS A 124 19.41 3.41 -0.93
CA LYS A 124 20.50 4.11 -1.63
C LYS A 124 21.86 3.40 -1.41
N VAL A 125 22.09 2.82 -0.24
CA VAL A 125 23.37 2.20 0.14
C VAL A 125 23.47 0.77 -0.36
N GLU A 126 22.38 0.03 -0.28
CA GLU A 126 22.30 -1.34 -0.77
C GLU A 126 21.62 -1.33 -2.14
N SER A 127 22.34 -1.68 -3.21
CA SER A 127 21.77 -1.97 -4.55
C SER A 127 20.88 -3.23 -4.54
N VAL A 128 20.27 -3.54 -3.40
CA VAL A 128 19.35 -4.64 -3.13
C VAL A 128 17.95 -4.37 -3.70
N ALA A 129 17.75 -3.18 -4.28
CA ALA A 129 16.49 -2.72 -4.87
C ALA A 129 15.97 -3.56 -6.06
N GLU A 130 16.80 -4.39 -6.70
CA GLU A 130 16.32 -5.31 -7.76
C GLU A 130 15.80 -6.64 -7.23
N VAL A 131 16.23 -7.10 -6.05
CA VAL A 131 15.97 -8.48 -5.61
C VAL A 131 14.84 -8.60 -4.57
N LEU A 132 14.56 -7.54 -3.79
CA LEU A 132 13.64 -7.67 -2.64
C LEU A 132 12.24 -7.07 -2.80
N PHE A 133 11.94 -6.27 -3.84
CA PHE A 133 10.60 -5.70 -3.99
C PHE A 133 10.14 -5.64 -5.46
N THR A 134 9.77 -6.81 -5.99
CA THR A 134 8.38 -6.89 -6.44
C THR A 134 7.55 -6.49 -5.23
N LEU A 135 6.74 -5.43 -5.33
CA LEU A 135 5.65 -5.14 -4.40
C LEU A 135 5.05 -6.48 -3.91
N PRO A 136 4.38 -6.58 -2.74
CA PRO A 136 3.21 -7.43 -2.73
C PRO A 136 2.29 -6.84 -3.80
N LYS A 137 2.51 -7.27 -5.06
CA LYS A 137 1.56 -7.18 -6.15
C LYS A 137 0.26 -7.55 -5.47
N LYS A 138 -0.78 -6.69 -5.57
CA LYS A 138 -2.17 -7.08 -5.34
C LYS A 138 -2.25 -8.59 -5.50
N ARG A 139 -2.37 -9.33 -4.39
CA ARG A 139 -1.98 -10.75 -4.30
C ARG A 139 -2.35 -11.42 -5.61
N HIS A 140 -1.37 -11.72 -6.47
CA HIS A 140 -1.68 -12.36 -7.74
C HIS A 140 -2.04 -13.79 -7.38
N PHE A 141 -3.31 -14.01 -7.09
CA PHE A 141 -3.90 -15.31 -7.18
C PHE A 141 -3.62 -15.84 -8.58
N GLN A 142 -3.21 -17.09 -8.68
CA GLN A 142 -3.11 -17.77 -9.95
C GLN A 142 -4.33 -18.67 -10.10
N ILE A 143 -4.79 -18.83 -11.34
CA ILE A 143 -5.81 -19.84 -11.63
C ILE A 143 -5.22 -21.19 -11.22
N GLY A 144 -5.91 -21.89 -10.33
CA GLY A 144 -5.45 -23.14 -9.74
C GLY A 144 -5.06 -23.05 -8.27
N ASP A 145 -4.85 -21.85 -7.72
CA ASP A 145 -4.49 -21.66 -6.30
C ASP A 145 -5.57 -22.20 -5.37
N ILE A 146 -5.17 -22.98 -4.35
CA ILE A 146 -6.07 -23.50 -3.33
C ILE A 146 -5.99 -22.61 -2.09
N LEU A 147 -7.14 -22.10 -1.66
CA LEU A 147 -7.30 -21.16 -0.55
C LEU A 147 -8.25 -21.74 0.49
N GLU A 148 -8.04 -21.37 1.74
CA GLU A 148 -9.02 -21.62 2.80
C GLU A 148 -10.14 -20.58 2.72
N ALA A 149 -11.38 -21.06 2.82
CA ALA A 149 -12.58 -20.25 2.75
C ALA A 149 -13.58 -20.67 3.83
N GLU A 150 -14.28 -19.70 4.41
CA GLU A 150 -15.39 -19.97 5.31
C GLU A 150 -16.70 -20.00 4.52
N VAL A 151 -17.50 -21.05 4.71
CA VAL A 151 -18.87 -21.10 4.18
C VAL A 151 -19.76 -20.28 5.09
N THR A 152 -20.27 -19.16 4.58
CA THR A 152 -21.13 -18.25 5.35
C THR A 152 -22.60 -18.45 5.03
N LYS A 153 -22.91 -18.93 3.83
CA LYS A 153 -24.30 -19.14 3.38
C LYS A 153 -24.40 -20.23 2.33
N LYS A 154 -25.45 -21.04 2.44
CA LYS A 154 -25.81 -22.08 1.47
C LYS A 154 -27.27 -21.94 1.08
N ASN A 155 -27.58 -21.98 -0.21
CA ASN A 155 -28.94 -21.83 -0.74
C ASN A 155 -29.27 -22.94 -1.74
N ASN A 156 -30.26 -23.77 -1.38
CA ASN A 156 -30.73 -24.88 -2.21
C ASN A 156 -31.33 -24.41 -3.53
N LYS A 157 -31.89 -23.20 -3.59
CA LYS A 157 -32.45 -22.63 -4.81
C LYS A 157 -31.34 -22.18 -5.76
N GLY A 158 -30.94 -23.10 -6.64
CA GLY A 158 -29.88 -22.90 -7.64
C GLY A 158 -28.48 -23.32 -7.19
N SER A 159 -28.40 -24.17 -6.15
CA SER A 159 -27.15 -24.74 -5.62
C SER A 159 -26.06 -23.70 -5.37
N LYS A 160 -26.42 -22.59 -4.72
CA LYS A 160 -25.51 -21.46 -4.50
C LYS A 160 -24.85 -21.53 -3.13
N VAL A 161 -23.57 -21.23 -3.08
CA VAL A 161 -22.78 -21.18 -1.86
C VAL A 161 -22.02 -19.85 -1.82
N THR A 162 -22.02 -19.21 -0.66
CA THR A 162 -21.21 -18.02 -0.39
C THR A 162 -19.97 -18.42 0.39
N TYR A 163 -18.81 -18.16 -0.19
CA TYR A 163 -17.51 -18.36 0.43
C TYR A 163 -16.94 -17.02 0.87
N GLN A 164 -16.36 -16.98 2.06
CA GLN A 164 -15.57 -15.86 2.54
C GLN A 164 -14.09 -16.22 2.47
N VAL A 165 -13.35 -15.57 1.58
CA VAL A 165 -11.91 -15.75 1.41
C VAL A 165 -11.24 -14.46 1.82
N LYS A 166 -10.46 -14.49 2.91
CA LYS A 166 -9.66 -13.34 3.38
C LYS A 166 -10.47 -12.03 3.55
N GLY A 167 -11.75 -12.13 3.91
CA GLY A 167 -12.64 -10.98 4.13
C GLY A 167 -13.56 -10.64 2.96
N GLU A 168 -13.31 -11.17 1.76
CA GLU A 168 -14.16 -10.96 0.58
C GLU A 168 -15.15 -12.11 0.38
N SER A 169 -16.35 -11.80 -0.11
CA SER A 169 -17.45 -12.76 -0.29
C SER A 169 -17.66 -13.11 -1.76
N TYR A 170 -17.64 -14.42 -2.08
CA TYR A 170 -17.82 -14.95 -3.43
C TYR A 170 -19.06 -15.84 -3.47
N ASN A 171 -19.99 -15.56 -4.39
CA ASN A 171 -21.26 -16.29 -4.52
C ASN A 171 -21.22 -17.21 -5.74
N GLU A 172 -21.05 -18.50 -5.49
CA GLU A 172 -20.74 -19.49 -6.50
C GLU A 172 -21.83 -20.55 -6.64
N LYS A 173 -22.06 -20.99 -7.87
CA LYS A 173 -22.97 -22.10 -8.16
C LYS A 173 -22.20 -23.42 -8.16
N GLU A 174 -22.58 -24.31 -7.25
CA GLU A 174 -21.89 -25.57 -6.99
C GLU A 174 -22.78 -26.80 -7.22
N PRO A 175 -23.46 -26.95 -8.38
CA PRO A 175 -24.46 -28.01 -8.56
C PRO A 175 -23.93 -29.44 -8.39
N LYS A 176 -22.62 -29.66 -8.57
CA LYS A 176 -21.99 -30.99 -8.44
C LYS A 176 -21.49 -31.28 -7.03
N ASN A 177 -21.09 -30.26 -6.29
CA ASN A 177 -20.46 -30.39 -4.97
C ASN A 177 -21.35 -29.89 -3.84
N PHE A 178 -22.54 -29.38 -4.16
CA PHE A 178 -23.45 -28.73 -3.21
C PHE A 178 -23.70 -29.58 -1.97
N ASP A 179 -23.97 -30.87 -2.15
CA ASP A 179 -24.30 -31.78 -1.04
C ASP A 179 -23.07 -32.12 -0.18
N LEU A 180 -21.86 -31.95 -0.72
CA LEU A 180 -20.60 -32.23 -0.02
C LEU A 180 -20.11 -31.04 0.82
N ILE A 181 -20.61 -29.84 0.54
CA ILE A 181 -20.19 -28.61 1.22
C ILE A 181 -21.01 -28.46 2.52
N PRO A 182 -20.38 -28.27 3.69
CA PRO A 182 -21.08 -28.06 4.95
C PRO A 182 -21.93 -26.78 4.92
N GLU A 183 -22.95 -26.69 5.78
CA GLU A 183 -23.79 -25.47 5.85
C GLU A 183 -23.02 -24.25 6.35
N GLN A 184 -22.05 -24.47 7.24
CA GLN A 184 -21.11 -23.48 7.77
C GLN A 184 -19.78 -24.14 8.10
N GLY A 185 -18.68 -23.38 8.04
CA GLY A 185 -17.35 -23.83 8.44
C GLY A 185 -16.27 -23.69 7.36
N MET A 186 -15.05 -24.13 7.69
CA MET A 186 -13.88 -23.95 6.83
C MET A 186 -13.78 -25.04 5.76
N VAL A 187 -13.60 -24.62 4.51
CA VAL A 187 -13.41 -25.47 3.34
C VAL A 187 -12.24 -24.99 2.51
N LYS A 188 -11.80 -25.82 1.55
CA LYS A 188 -10.79 -25.42 0.56
C LYS A 188 -11.47 -25.11 -0.76
N VAL A 189 -11.13 -23.97 -1.35
CA VAL A 189 -11.61 -23.52 -2.65
C VAL A 189 -10.44 -23.24 -3.57
N GLN A 190 -10.59 -23.54 -4.85
CA GLN A 190 -9.63 -23.27 -5.89
C GLN A 190 -10.05 -22.03 -6.68
N VAL A 191 -9.10 -21.15 -6.99
CA VAL A 191 -9.31 -20.01 -7.88
C VAL A 191 -9.49 -20.50 -9.31
N VAL A 192 -10.64 -20.21 -9.91
CA VAL A 192 -10.99 -20.64 -11.27
C VAL A 192 -10.80 -19.51 -12.28
N SER A 193 -11.03 -18.27 -11.87
CA SER A 193 -10.81 -17.11 -12.73
C SER A 193 -10.44 -15.87 -11.92
N LEU A 194 -9.79 -14.96 -12.63
CA LEU A 194 -9.37 -13.66 -12.12
C LEU A 194 -10.04 -12.56 -12.93
N ASN A 195 -10.17 -11.38 -12.33
CA ASN A 195 -10.56 -10.17 -13.04
C ASN A 195 -9.42 -9.72 -13.94
N PRO A 196 -9.66 -9.52 -15.26
CA PRO A 196 -8.60 -9.18 -16.21
C PRO A 196 -7.98 -7.80 -15.97
N ASP A 197 -8.73 -6.89 -15.34
CA ASP A 197 -8.31 -5.50 -15.14
C ASP A 197 -7.38 -5.32 -13.94
N ASP A 198 -7.51 -6.14 -12.90
CA ASP A 198 -6.79 -5.93 -11.64
C ASP A 198 -6.21 -7.19 -10.98
N GLY A 199 -6.46 -8.37 -11.54
CA GLY A 199 -5.93 -9.65 -11.07
C GLY A 199 -6.54 -10.15 -9.76
N SER A 200 -7.63 -9.54 -9.28
CA SER A 200 -8.40 -10.04 -8.13
C SER A 200 -9.16 -11.32 -8.48
N ILE A 201 -9.56 -12.10 -7.47
CA ILE A 201 -10.38 -13.30 -7.67
C ILE A 201 -11.72 -12.88 -8.27
N ASN A 202 -12.10 -13.52 -9.38
CA ASN A 202 -13.44 -13.37 -9.94
C ASN A 202 -14.31 -14.57 -9.55
N HIS A 203 -13.79 -15.80 -9.75
CA HIS A 203 -14.50 -17.03 -9.38
C HIS A 203 -13.64 -18.03 -8.61
N VAL A 204 -14.28 -18.72 -7.67
CA VAL A 204 -13.71 -19.85 -6.92
C VAL A 204 -14.59 -21.10 -7.00
N LYS A 205 -14.02 -22.28 -6.78
CA LYS A 205 -14.77 -23.54 -6.68
C LYS A 205 -14.30 -24.43 -5.54
N PHE A 206 -15.23 -25.11 -4.90
CA PHE A 206 -14.92 -26.09 -3.87
C PHE A 206 -14.03 -27.22 -4.39
N VAL A 207 -12.99 -27.55 -3.62
CA VAL A 207 -12.13 -28.71 -3.85
C VAL A 207 -12.38 -29.74 -2.76
N LYS A 208 -12.76 -30.94 -3.18
CA LYS A 208 -12.94 -32.09 -2.29
C LYS A 208 -11.58 -32.54 -1.74
N GLN A 209 -11.52 -32.84 -0.44
CA GLN A 209 -10.39 -33.55 0.17
C GLN A 209 -10.41 -35.04 -0.19
#